data_AF-A0A511HPJ9-F1
#
_entry.id   AF-A0A511HPJ9-F1
#
_cell.length_a   1.000
_cell.length_b   1.000
_cell.length_c   1.000
_cell.angle_alpha   90.00
_cell.angle_beta   90.00
_cell.angle_gamma   90.00
#
_symmetry.space_group_name_H-M   'P 1'
#
loop_
_entity.id
_entity.type
_entity.pdbx_description
1 polymer ?
#
loop_
_entity_poly.entity_id
_entity_poly.type
_entity_poly.pdbx_seq_one_letter_code
_entity_poly.pdbx_strand_id
1 'polypeptide(L)' 'MKKELDAFREARTDLIADMQLVELLKQNPAIRDVGPSDTLWDAAFKRVTASRAKYSAAVAALEIAKPDPA' A
#
# COMPACT_ATOMS: atom_id res chain seq x y z
N MET A 1 15.37 -16.01 -3.80
CA MET A 1 14.95 -15.04 -4.83
C MET A 1 13.48 -15.16 -5.25
N LYS A 2 12.91 -16.36 -5.48
CA LYS A 2 11.47 -16.51 -5.81
C LYS A 2 10.53 -15.97 -4.71
N LYS A 3 10.84 -16.29 -3.45
CA LYS A 3 10.05 -15.87 -2.28
C LYS A 3 10.01 -14.34 -2.12
N GLU A 4 11.14 -13.68 -2.33
CA GLU A 4 11.30 -12.23 -2.22
C GLU A 4 10.57 -11.51 -3.35
N LEU A 5 10.61 -12.08 -4.57
CA LEU A 5 9.86 -11.58 -5.71
C LEU A 5 8.34 -11.70 -5.51
N ASP A 6 7.87 -12.81 -4.94
CA ASP A 6 6.46 -13.02 -4.64
C ASP A 6 5.99 -12.05 -3.54
N ALA A 7 6.77 -11.87 -2.48
CA ALA A 7 6.48 -10.90 -1.41
C ALA A 7 6.44 -9.45 -1.94
N PHE A 8 7.32 -9.08 -2.87
CA PHE A 8 7.27 -7.79 -3.54
C PHE A 8 6.00 -7.60 -4.37
N ARG A 9 5.60 -8.62 -5.14
CA ARG A 9 4.38 -8.55 -5.97
C ARG A 9 3.13 -8.39 -5.12
N GLU A 10 3.05 -9.12 -4.01
CA GLU A 10 1.96 -9.00 -3.03
C GLU A 10 1.94 -7.59 -2.43
N ALA A 11 3.06 -7.12 -1.87
CA ALA A 11 3.15 -5.79 -1.26
C ALA A 11 2.85 -4.65 -2.25
N ARG A 12 3.23 -4.82 -3.54
CA ARG A 12 2.87 -3.87 -4.60
C ARG A 12 1.37 -3.86 -4.88
N THR A 13 0.75 -5.03 -4.92
CA THR A 13 -0.70 -5.16 -5.17
C THR A 13 -1.49 -4.53 -4.04
N ASP A 14 -1.11 -4.80 -2.78
CA ASP A 14 -1.72 -4.22 -1.59
C ASP A 14 -1.66 -2.68 -1.60
N LEU A 15 -0.48 -2.12 -1.89
CA LEU A 15 -0.30 -0.67 -1.94
C LEU A 15 -1.18 -0.02 -3.02
N ILE A 16 -1.27 -0.63 -4.20
CA ILE A 16 -2.14 -0.13 -5.28
C ILE A 16 -3.61 -0.15 -4.84
N ALA A 17 -4.07 -1.25 -4.24
CA ALA A 17 -5.45 -1.39 -3.78
C ALA A 17 -5.81 -0.35 -2.69
N ASP A 18 -4.93 -0.13 -1.72
CA ASP A 18 -5.16 0.86 -0.66
C ASP A 18 -5.15 2.31 -1.21
N MET A 19 -4.28 2.61 -2.18
CA MET A 19 -4.28 3.91 -2.85
C MET A 19 -5.55 4.12 -3.68
N GLN A 20 -6.05 3.07 -4.35
CA GLN A 20 -7.33 3.11 -5.07
C GLN A 20 -8.51 3.33 -4.13
N LEU A 21 -8.51 2.73 -2.94
CA LEU A 21 -9.53 2.98 -1.91
C LEU A 21 -9.58 4.47 -1.54
N VAL A 22 -8.43 5.10 -1.28
CA VAL A 22 -8.36 6.54 -0.99
C VAL A 22 -8.94 7.37 -2.15
N GLU A 23 -8.63 6.99 -3.39
CA GLU A 23 -9.16 7.71 -4.56
C GLU A 23 -10.67 7.54 -4.71
N LEU A 24 -11.21 6.35 -4.46
CA LEU A 24 -12.66 6.12 -4.43
C LEU A 24 -13.34 6.95 -3.34
N LEU A 25 -12.73 7.08 -2.16
CA LEU A 25 -13.27 7.94 -1.10
C LEU A 25 -13.29 9.42 -1.53
N LYS A 26 -12.30 9.90 -2.28
CA LYS A 26 -12.27 11.29 -2.79
C LYS A 26 -13.38 11.56 -3.81
N GLN A 27 -13.68 10.58 -4.65
CA GLN A 27 -14.70 10.69 -5.70
C GLN A 27 -16.13 10.69 -5.16
N ASN A 28 -16.33 10.31 -3.89
CA ASN A 28 -17.65 10.18 -3.27
C ASN A 28 -17.82 11.20 -2.13
N PRO A 29 -18.13 12.48 -2.43
CA PRO A 29 -18.25 13.53 -1.41
C PRO A 29 -19.33 13.23 -0.38
N ALA A 30 -20.37 12.46 -0.73
CA ALA A 30 -21.39 12.01 0.20
C ALA A 30 -20.82 11.21 1.39
N ILE A 31 -19.74 10.44 1.21
CA ILE A 31 -19.07 9.71 2.31
C ILE A 31 -18.47 10.67 3.34
N ARG A 32 -18.16 11.90 2.92
CA ARG A 32 -17.67 12.95 3.82
C ARG A 32 -18.78 13.53 4.70
N ASP A 33 -20.03 13.51 4.21
CA ASP A 33 -21.19 14.15 4.81
C ASP A 33 -22.05 13.22 5.69
N VAL A 34 -21.94 11.88 5.52
CA VAL A 34 -22.63 10.90 6.39
C VAL A 34 -21.69 10.24 7.41
N GLY A 35 -21.75 10.70 8.67
CA GLY A 35 -21.10 10.04 9.82
C GLY A 35 -19.62 10.41 9.99
N PRO A 36 -18.84 9.71 10.85
CA PRO A 36 -17.49 10.11 11.25
C PRO A 36 -16.53 9.91 10.07
N SER A 37 -16.63 10.75 9.05
CA SER A 37 -15.84 10.70 7.84
C SER A 37 -14.35 10.73 8.17
N ASP A 38 -13.97 11.48 9.21
CA ASP A 38 -12.62 11.48 9.79
C ASP A 38 -12.12 10.06 10.13
N THR A 39 -12.98 9.17 10.65
CA THR A 39 -12.56 7.79 10.98
C THR A 39 -12.34 6.90 9.76
N LEU A 40 -13.13 7.09 8.69
CA LEU A 40 -12.95 6.36 7.43
C LEU A 40 -11.71 6.83 6.67
N TRP A 41 -11.50 8.15 6.62
CA TRP A 41 -10.29 8.75 6.06
C TRP A 41 -9.05 8.32 6.85
N ASP A 42 -9.09 8.39 8.18
CA ASP A 42 -8.01 7.92 9.06
C ASP A 42 -7.70 6.44 8.83
N ALA A 43 -8.72 5.60 8.72
CA ALA A 43 -8.52 4.18 8.43
C ALA A 43 -7.87 3.96 7.07
N ALA A 44 -8.33 4.67 6.02
CA ALA A 44 -7.75 4.57 4.68
C ALA A 44 -6.29 5.06 4.65
N PHE A 45 -5.98 6.18 5.32
CA PHE A 45 -4.60 6.67 5.42
C PHE A 45 -3.69 5.73 6.22
N LYS A 46 -4.18 5.15 7.33
CA LYS A 46 -3.44 4.14 8.09
C LYS A 46 -3.12 2.92 7.25
N ARG A 47 -4.07 2.46 6.42
CA ARG A 47 -3.86 1.35 5.48
C ARG A 47 -2.76 1.67 4.46
N VAL A 48 -2.86 2.80 3.76
CA VAL A 48 -1.83 3.24 2.79
C VAL A 48 -0.46 3.36 3.46
N THR A 49 -0.39 3.87 4.68
CA THR A 49 0.87 3.99 5.42
C THR A 49 1.47 2.60 5.70
N ALA A 50 0.65 1.65 6.13
CA ALA A 50 1.09 0.28 6.41
C ALA A 50 1.52 -0.46 5.13
N SER A 51 0.76 -0.38 4.04
CA SER A 51 1.12 -1.02 2.77
C SER A 51 2.35 -0.39 2.12
N ARG A 52 2.54 0.93 2.26
CA ARG A 52 3.77 1.61 1.82
C ARG A 52 5.00 1.13 2.60
N ALA A 53 4.87 0.93 3.90
CA ALA A 53 5.96 0.38 4.73
C ALA A 53 6.32 -1.05 4.29
N LYS A 54 5.32 -1.92 4.08
CA LYS A 54 5.52 -3.28 3.56
C LYS A 54 6.18 -3.29 2.19
N TYR A 55 5.70 -2.45 1.26
CA TYR A 55 6.28 -2.31 -0.07
C TYR A 55 7.75 -1.89 0.01
N SER A 56 8.06 -0.89 0.83
CA SER A 56 9.44 -0.40 1.00
C SER A 56 10.36 -1.49 1.56
N ALA A 57 9.88 -2.27 2.53
CA ALA A 57 10.62 -3.42 3.06
C ALA A 57 10.85 -4.51 2.00
N ALA A 58 9.85 -4.80 1.16
CA ALA A 58 9.98 -5.79 0.09
C ALA A 58 10.94 -5.33 -1.03
N VAL A 59 10.98 -4.03 -1.35
CA VAL A 59 11.96 -3.44 -2.27
C VAL A 59 13.36 -3.61 -1.72
N ALA A 60 13.60 -3.23 -0.46
CA ALA A 60 14.91 -3.38 0.18
C ALA A 60 15.37 -4.85 0.21
N ALA A 61 14.46 -5.79 0.49
CA ALA A 61 14.75 -7.22 0.45
C ALA A 61 15.14 -7.71 -0.95
N LEU A 62 14.53 -7.18 -2.01
CA LEU A 62 14.91 -7.49 -3.38
C LEU A 62 16.26 -6.91 -3.79
N GLU A 63 16.61 -5.72 -3.30
CA GLU A 63 17.92 -5.11 -3.56
C GLU A 63 19.04 -5.90 -2.90
N ILE A 64 18.86 -6.35 -1.65
CA ILE A 64 19.82 -7.23 -0.96
C ILE A 64 19.94 -8.59 -1.67
N ALA A 65 18.83 -9.10 -2.23
CA ALA A 65 18.81 -10.38 -2.91
C ALA A 65 19.37 -10.34 -4.35
N LYS A 66 19.67 -9.16 -4.91
CA LYS A 66 20.39 -9.07 -6.20
C LYS A 66 21.86 -9.41 -5.96
N PRO A 67 22.38 -10.51 -6.55
CA PRO A 67 23.82 -10.73 -6.53
C PRO A 67 24.52 -9.59 -7.27
N ASP A 68 25.69 -9.19 -6.76
CA ASP A 68 26.58 -8.23 -7.42
C ASP A 68 26.75 -8.64 -8.90
N PRO A 69 26.52 -7.74 -9.87
CA PRO A 69 26.85 -8.05 -11.26
C PRO A 69 28.36 -8.22 -11.37
N ALA A 70 28.80 -9.47 -11.48
CA ALA A 70 30.18 -9.85 -11.76
C ALA A 70 30.67 -9.31 -13.12
#